data_AF-W9UY19-F1
#
_entry.id   AF-W9UY19-F1
#
_cell.length_a   1.000
_cell.length_b   1.000
_cell.length_c   1.000
_cell.angle_alpha   90.00
_cell.angle_beta   90.00
_cell.angle_gamma   90.00
#
_symmetry.space_group_name_H-M   'P 1'
#
loop_
_entity.id
_entity.type
_entity.pdbx_description
1 polymer ?
#
loop_
_entity_poly.entity_id
_entity_poly.type
_entity_poly.pdbx_seq_one_letter_code
_entity_poly.pdbx_strand_id
1 'polypeptide(L)'
;MGHRITDLIKPIKAQWFLEQIQKALSTKSLLIVEYELSNKDVKGLPNEGPDEPIWFEGRVQSLDFKVDDDDVVLWVASNISERHCLEVQLREMSDTDQLTGLYNRRKLERDLILHFEAFTRYGIPTAMLMFDLDNLKVINDSLGHLAGDKLIQTLAITCSAELRTNDIACRFGGDEFVIAMPALDQEQALQLAKRLHQRFIEALSDFAAADTKATVSMGVVSMSVADTTYLDVLHRADTALYQAKHQGKNRIVSA
;
A
#
# COMPACT_ATOMS: atom_id res chain seq x y z
N MET A 1 -35.96 -22.69 -22.74
CA MET A 1 -35.02 -22.02 -23.66
C MET A 1 -33.73 -21.81 -22.89
N GLY A 2 -32.64 -22.44 -23.32
CA GLY A 2 -31.31 -22.16 -22.80
C GLY A 2 -30.62 -21.13 -23.70
N HIS A 3 -29.92 -20.17 -23.11
CA HIS A 3 -29.02 -19.29 -23.83
C HIS A 3 -27.59 -19.75 -23.57
N ARG A 4 -26.70 -19.61 -24.55
CA ARG A 4 -25.28 -19.82 -24.29
C ARG A 4 -24.73 -18.61 -23.56
N ILE A 5 -23.77 -18.82 -22.65
CA ILE A 5 -23.12 -17.71 -21.96
C ILE A 5 -22.46 -16.74 -22.95
N THR A 6 -21.98 -17.25 -24.09
CA THR A 6 -21.42 -16.47 -25.20
C THR A 6 -22.45 -15.60 -25.91
N ASP A 7 -23.75 -15.87 -25.78
CA ASP A 7 -24.82 -15.06 -26.37
C ASP A 7 -25.12 -13.83 -25.51
N LEU A 8 -24.89 -13.94 -24.20
CA LEU A 8 -25.22 -12.91 -23.20
C LEU A 8 -24.00 -12.11 -22.74
N ILE A 9 -22.81 -12.71 -22.72
CA ILE A 9 -21.59 -12.12 -22.14
C ILE A 9 -20.56 -11.86 -23.24
N LYS A 10 -19.79 -10.77 -23.12
CA LYS A 10 -18.72 -10.43 -24.07
C LYS A 10 -17.58 -11.47 -24.04
N PRO A 11 -16.83 -11.66 -25.14
CA PRO A 11 -15.94 -12.80 -25.32
C PRO A 11 -14.93 -13.04 -24.20
N ILE A 12 -14.26 -11.98 -23.71
CA ILE A 12 -13.24 -12.09 -22.65
C ILE A 12 -13.84 -12.67 -21.38
N LYS A 13 -14.98 -12.12 -20.94
CA LYS A 13 -15.63 -12.54 -19.70
C LYS A 13 -16.30 -13.92 -19.87
N ALA A 14 -16.89 -14.19 -21.03
CA ALA A 14 -17.49 -15.49 -21.34
C ALA A 14 -16.44 -16.62 -21.31
N GLN A 15 -15.26 -16.38 -21.87
CA GLN A 15 -14.14 -17.32 -21.85
C GLN A 15 -13.72 -17.67 -20.42
N TRP A 16 -13.61 -16.66 -19.55
CA TRP A 16 -13.29 -16.87 -18.14
C TRP A 16 -14.31 -17.77 -17.42
N PHE A 17 -15.62 -17.59 -17.65
CA PHE A 17 -16.64 -18.47 -17.08
C PHE A 17 -16.48 -19.93 -17.55
N LEU A 18 -16.24 -20.13 -18.86
CA LEU A 18 -16.04 -21.47 -19.42
C LEU A 18 -14.83 -22.18 -18.81
N GLU A 19 -13.74 -21.45 -18.55
CA GLU A 19 -12.56 -21.98 -17.86
C GLU A 19 -12.88 -22.43 -16.42
N GLN A 20 -13.69 -21.68 -15.68
CA GLN A 20 -14.11 -22.08 -14.32
C GLN A 20 -15.01 -23.31 -14.36
N ILE A 21 -15.92 -23.40 -15.33
CA ILE A 21 -16.79 -24.57 -15.54
C ILE A 21 -15.94 -25.81 -15.85
N GLN A 22 -15.01 -25.71 -16.81
CA GLN A 22 -14.13 -26.81 -17.17
C GLN A 22 -13.28 -27.27 -15.98
N LYS A 23 -12.78 -26.31 -15.19
CA LYS A 23 -12.03 -26.60 -13.96
C LYS A 23 -12.89 -27.39 -12.97
N ALA A 24 -14.10 -26.94 -12.67
CA ALA A 24 -15.02 -27.64 -11.76
C ALA A 24 -15.36 -29.06 -12.24
N LEU A 25 -15.59 -29.24 -13.55
CA LEU A 25 -15.84 -30.58 -14.14
C LEU A 25 -14.62 -31.50 -13.98
N SER A 26 -13.41 -30.98 -14.20
CA SER A 26 -12.18 -31.77 -14.09
C SER A 26 -11.81 -32.15 -12.66
N THR A 27 -12.02 -31.25 -11.70
CA THR A 27 -11.62 -31.48 -10.30
C THR A 27 -12.68 -32.20 -9.49
N LYS A 28 -13.93 -32.21 -9.96
CA LYS A 28 -15.11 -32.72 -9.25
C LYS A 28 -15.25 -32.17 -7.82
N SER A 29 -14.79 -30.95 -7.61
CA SER A 29 -14.78 -30.27 -6.31
C SER A 29 -15.53 -28.95 -6.39
N LEU A 30 -16.04 -28.49 -5.24
CA LEU A 30 -16.62 -27.15 -5.14
C LEU A 30 -15.54 -26.11 -5.42
N LEU A 31 -15.78 -25.30 -6.45
CA LEU A 31 -14.96 -24.15 -6.80
C LEU A 31 -15.68 -22.88 -6.35
N ILE A 32 -14.97 -22.04 -5.58
CA ILE A 32 -15.45 -20.72 -5.17
C ILE A 32 -14.64 -19.69 -5.96
N VAL A 33 -15.33 -18.79 -6.65
CA VAL A 33 -14.73 -17.71 -7.44
C VAL A 33 -15.41 -16.39 -7.11
N GLU A 34 -14.65 -15.30 -7.09
CA GLU A 34 -15.20 -13.96 -7.01
C GLU A 34 -15.02 -13.27 -8.37
N TYR A 35 -16.06 -12.59 -8.84
CA TYR A 35 -16.03 -11.90 -10.13
C TYR A 35 -16.98 -10.71 -10.14
N GLU A 36 -16.62 -9.68 -10.90
CA GLU A 36 -17.49 -8.55 -11.17
C GLU A 36 -18.27 -8.70 -12.47
N LEU A 37 -19.44 -8.09 -12.57
CA LEU A 37 -20.15 -7.85 -13.82
C LEU A 37 -20.68 -6.41 -13.83
N SER A 38 -20.47 -5.73 -14.95
CA SER A 38 -21.02 -4.41 -15.25
C SER A 38 -21.78 -4.42 -16.58
N ASN A 39 -22.45 -3.33 -16.91
CA ASN A 39 -23.02 -3.11 -18.25
C ASN A 39 -21.99 -3.26 -19.39
N LYS A 40 -20.69 -3.11 -19.09
CA LYS A 40 -19.60 -3.31 -20.05
C LYS A 40 -19.32 -4.79 -20.33
N ASP A 41 -19.78 -5.72 -19.51
CA ASP A 41 -19.50 -7.15 -19.65
C ASP A 41 -20.63 -7.92 -20.37
N VAL A 42 -21.83 -7.35 -20.38
CA VAL A 42 -23.04 -7.98 -20.92
C VAL A 42 -23.36 -7.42 -22.32
N LYS A 43 -23.78 -8.29 -23.24
CA LYS A 43 -24.20 -7.93 -24.60
C LYS A 43 -25.62 -7.36 -24.56
N GLY A 44 -25.88 -6.33 -25.36
CA GLY A 44 -27.23 -5.75 -25.50
C GLY A 44 -27.67 -4.78 -24.40
N LEU A 45 -26.82 -4.52 -23.41
CA LEU A 45 -27.09 -3.64 -22.27
C LEU A 45 -26.18 -2.38 -22.21
N PRO A 46 -25.91 -1.66 -23.32
CA PRO A 46 -24.97 -0.53 -23.26
C PRO A 46 -25.48 0.66 -22.41
N ASN A 47 -26.81 0.79 -22.24
CA ASN A 47 -27.46 1.88 -21.47
C ASN A 47 -28.43 1.36 -20.39
N GLU A 48 -28.48 0.05 -20.15
CA GLU A 48 -29.37 -0.58 -19.18
C GLU A 48 -28.52 -1.43 -18.23
N GLY A 49 -28.68 -1.25 -16.92
CA GLY A 49 -27.87 -1.92 -15.92
C GLY A 49 -26.88 -0.98 -15.20
N PRO A 50 -26.17 -1.49 -14.19
CA PRO A 50 -25.30 -0.68 -13.35
C PRO A 50 -24.02 -0.27 -14.09
N ASP A 51 -23.69 1.02 -14.02
CA ASP A 51 -22.40 1.56 -14.48
C ASP A 51 -21.24 1.10 -13.60
N GLU A 52 -21.51 0.92 -12.31
CA GLU A 52 -20.56 0.36 -11.36
C GLU A 52 -20.60 -1.17 -11.38
N PRO A 53 -19.45 -1.84 -11.25
CA PRO A 53 -19.39 -3.29 -11.20
C PRO A 53 -20.12 -3.84 -9.99
N ILE A 54 -21.03 -4.80 -10.23
CA ILE A 54 -21.61 -5.64 -9.18
C ILE A 54 -20.69 -6.83 -8.96
N TRP A 55 -20.33 -7.07 -7.71
CA TRP A 55 -19.49 -8.20 -7.32
C TRP A 55 -20.33 -9.42 -6.95
N PHE A 56 -19.87 -10.59 -7.39
CA PHE A 56 -20.50 -11.88 -7.14
C PHE A 56 -19.52 -12.89 -6.58
N GLU A 57 -19.98 -13.69 -5.61
CA GLU A 57 -19.36 -14.97 -5.23
C GLU A 57 -20.07 -16.07 -6.03
N GLY A 58 -19.35 -16.72 -6.94
CA GLY A 58 -19.79 -17.88 -7.69
C GLY A 58 -19.34 -19.17 -7.02
N ARG A 59 -20.30 -20.04 -6.73
CA ARG A 59 -20.06 -21.41 -6.26
C ARG A 59 -20.40 -22.37 -7.39
N VAL A 60 -19.38 -23.05 -7.89
CA VAL A 60 -19.45 -23.92 -9.08
C VAL A 60 -19.16 -25.35 -8.66
N GLN A 61 -20.09 -26.26 -8.92
CA GLN A 61 -19.96 -27.67 -8.56
C GLN A 61 -20.41 -28.55 -9.71
N SER A 62 -19.58 -29.54 -10.08
CA SER A 62 -19.99 -30.59 -11.01
C SER A 62 -21.06 -31.47 -10.38
N LEU A 63 -22.05 -31.87 -11.17
CA LEU A 63 -23.09 -32.81 -10.73
C LEU A 63 -22.74 -34.23 -11.19
N ASP A 64 -23.14 -35.21 -10.39
CA ASP A 64 -22.87 -36.63 -10.68
C ASP A 64 -23.87 -37.24 -11.68
N PHE A 65 -24.69 -36.42 -12.32
CA PHE A 65 -25.62 -36.82 -13.38
C PHE A 65 -25.41 -35.98 -14.64
N LYS A 66 -25.86 -36.52 -15.77
CA LYS A 66 -25.78 -35.89 -17.09
C LYS A 66 -27.13 -35.35 -17.52
N VAL A 67 -27.12 -34.33 -18.36
CA VAL A 67 -28.30 -33.81 -19.06
C VAL A 67 -27.99 -33.86 -20.54
N ASP A 68 -28.82 -34.55 -21.32
CA ASP A 68 -28.60 -34.74 -22.77
C ASP A 68 -27.19 -35.30 -23.11
N ASP A 69 -26.70 -36.26 -22.30
CA ASP A 69 -25.34 -36.85 -22.34
C ASP A 69 -24.16 -35.92 -22.00
N ASP A 70 -24.42 -34.64 -21.76
CA ASP A 70 -23.43 -33.66 -21.34
C ASP A 70 -23.21 -33.64 -19.82
N ASP A 71 -21.96 -33.44 -19.41
CA ASP A 71 -21.61 -33.18 -18.01
C ASP A 71 -22.06 -31.77 -17.62
N VAL A 72 -22.74 -31.65 -16.48
CA VAL A 72 -23.33 -30.37 -16.04
C VAL A 72 -22.72 -29.88 -14.74
N VAL A 73 -22.73 -28.56 -14.57
CA VAL A 73 -22.37 -27.89 -13.32
C VAL A 73 -23.56 -27.11 -12.79
N LEU A 74 -23.69 -27.05 -11.47
CA LEU A 74 -24.51 -26.06 -10.79
C LEU A 74 -23.66 -24.83 -10.49
N TRP A 75 -24.06 -23.67 -11.01
CA TRP A 75 -23.48 -22.38 -10.68
C TRP A 75 -24.47 -21.57 -9.85
N VAL A 76 -24.13 -21.29 -8.60
CA VAL A 76 -24.90 -20.37 -7.74
C VAL A 76 -24.11 -19.09 -7.57
N ALA A 77 -24.70 -17.95 -7.93
CA ALA A 77 -24.10 -16.64 -7.80
C ALA A 77 -24.79 -15.85 -6.68
N SER A 78 -24.02 -15.32 -5.74
CA SER A 78 -24.52 -14.44 -4.68
C SER A 78 -23.92 -13.05 -4.86
N ASN A 79 -24.74 -11.99 -4.82
CA ASN A 79 -24.25 -10.63 -4.85
C ASN A 79 -23.51 -10.32 -3.53
N ILE A 80 -22.24 -9.94 -3.62
CA ILE A 80 -21.36 -9.59 -2.51
C ILE A 80 -20.90 -8.14 -2.57
N SER A 81 -21.57 -7.27 -3.34
CA SER A 81 -21.13 -5.88 -3.55
C SER A 81 -21.03 -5.09 -2.26
N GLU A 82 -22.00 -5.22 -1.35
CA GLU A 82 -21.96 -4.56 -0.04
C GLU A 82 -20.81 -5.10 0.83
N ARG A 83 -20.62 -6.44 0.87
CA ARG A 83 -19.50 -7.09 1.58
C ARG A 83 -18.15 -6.59 1.04
N HIS A 84 -18.00 -6.55 -0.28
CA HIS A 84 -16.78 -6.11 -0.93
C HIS A 84 -16.56 -4.61 -0.70
N CYS A 85 -17.58 -3.77 -0.81
CA CYS A 85 -17.47 -2.34 -0.55
C CYS A 85 -17.07 -2.09 0.91
N LEU A 86 -17.70 -2.78 1.86
CA LEU A 86 -17.35 -2.70 3.27
C LEU A 86 -15.94 -3.23 3.53
N GLU A 87 -15.50 -4.30 2.86
CA GLU A 87 -14.13 -4.78 2.97
C GLU A 87 -13.12 -3.77 2.41
N VAL A 88 -13.41 -3.11 1.30
CA VAL A 88 -12.59 -2.02 0.75
C VAL A 88 -12.56 -0.85 1.72
N GLN A 89 -13.71 -0.44 2.26
CA GLN A 89 -13.79 0.63 3.26
C GLN A 89 -13.06 0.26 4.55
N LEU A 90 -13.13 -0.99 5.03
CA LEU A 90 -12.38 -1.48 6.18
C LEU A 90 -10.88 -1.55 5.89
N ARG A 91 -10.50 -1.93 4.66
CA ARG A 91 -9.13 -1.86 4.19
C ARG A 91 -8.67 -0.40 4.21
N GLU A 92 -9.43 0.54 3.65
CA GLU A 92 -9.12 1.98 3.66
C GLU A 92 -9.08 2.57 5.08
N MET A 93 -9.97 2.14 5.97
CA MET A 93 -9.99 2.51 7.39
C MET A 93 -8.77 1.97 8.16
N SER A 94 -8.03 1.00 7.60
CA SER A 94 -6.80 0.43 8.17
C SER A 94 -5.56 0.92 7.40
N ASP A 95 -5.52 2.17 6.97
CA ASP A 95 -4.37 2.77 6.32
C ASP A 95 -3.38 3.43 7.27
N THR A 96 -3.69 3.45 8.56
CA THR A 96 -2.84 4.04 9.59
C THR A 96 -2.17 2.98 10.46
N ASP A 97 -0.96 3.28 10.94
CA ASP A 97 -0.31 2.54 12.01
C ASP A 97 -0.96 2.87 13.36
N GLN A 98 -1.29 1.84 14.15
CA GLN A 98 -2.06 2.00 15.38
C GLN A 98 -1.31 2.75 16.48
N LEU A 99 0.02 2.68 16.51
CA LEU A 99 0.82 3.32 17.55
C LEU A 99 0.98 4.82 17.28
N THR A 100 1.21 5.17 16.02
CA THR A 100 1.62 6.53 15.61
C THR A 100 0.50 7.35 15.00
N GLY A 101 -0.54 6.71 14.46
CA GLY A 101 -1.57 7.38 13.66
C GLY A 101 -1.10 7.87 12.28
N LEU A 102 0.18 7.70 11.94
CA LEU A 102 0.70 7.93 10.59
C LEU A 102 0.18 6.85 9.63
N TYR A 103 0.38 7.04 8.33
CA TYR A 103 0.08 5.98 7.38
C TYR A 103 0.94 4.74 7.63
N ASN A 104 0.42 3.58 7.24
CA ASN A 104 1.19 2.34 7.24
C ASN A 104 1.85 2.10 5.88
N ARG A 105 2.78 1.15 5.87
CA ARG A 105 3.55 0.75 4.69
C ARG A 105 2.67 0.50 3.46
N ARG A 106 1.52 -0.16 3.63
CA ARG A 106 0.63 -0.51 2.52
C ARG A 106 0.02 0.74 1.87
N LYS A 107 -0.37 1.75 2.65
CA LYS A 107 -0.85 3.02 2.11
C LYS A 107 0.25 3.76 1.35
N LEU A 108 1.44 3.84 1.93
CA LEU A 108 2.60 4.45 1.30
C LEU A 108 2.94 3.80 -0.05
N GLU A 109 3.02 2.47 -0.11
CA GLU A 109 3.36 1.76 -1.36
C GLU A 109 2.34 2.05 -2.47
N ARG A 110 1.04 2.11 -2.15
CA ARG A 110 0.00 2.48 -3.11
C ARG A 110 0.20 3.91 -3.62
N ASP A 111 0.47 4.87 -2.73
CA ASP A 111 0.66 6.26 -3.14
C ASP A 111 1.95 6.45 -3.94
N LEU A 112 3.02 5.73 -3.59
CA LEU A 112 4.29 5.80 -4.31
C LEU A 112 4.18 5.29 -5.74
N ILE A 113 3.36 4.27 -6.00
CA ILE A 113 3.05 3.82 -7.36
C ILE A 113 2.44 4.98 -8.16
N LEU A 114 1.43 5.65 -7.60
CA LEU A 114 0.75 6.77 -8.26
C LEU A 114 1.69 7.96 -8.50
N HIS A 115 2.53 8.30 -7.51
CA HIS A 115 3.49 9.40 -7.65
C HIS A 115 4.61 9.07 -8.66
N PHE A 116 5.05 7.82 -8.72
CA PHE A 116 6.03 7.39 -9.71
C PHE A 116 5.46 7.44 -11.14
N GLU A 117 4.21 7.00 -11.33
CA GLU A 117 3.51 7.18 -12.60
C GLU A 117 3.36 8.65 -12.99
N ALA A 118 3.04 9.52 -12.01
CA ALA A 118 2.93 10.96 -12.24
C ALA A 118 4.28 11.60 -12.62
N PHE A 119 5.37 11.18 -11.95
CA PHE A 119 6.73 11.61 -12.28
C PHE A 119 7.12 11.19 -13.70
N THR A 120 6.93 9.92 -14.04
CA THR A 120 7.31 9.38 -15.36
C THR A 120 6.48 9.96 -16.51
N ARG A 121 5.18 10.20 -16.29
CA ARG A 121 4.28 10.70 -17.33
C ARG A 121 4.28 12.22 -17.48
N TYR A 122 4.36 12.95 -16.37
CA TYR A 122 4.17 14.40 -16.34
C TYR A 122 5.39 15.18 -15.85
N GLY A 123 6.45 14.50 -15.42
CA GLY A 123 7.65 15.14 -14.88
C GLY A 123 7.42 15.83 -13.53
N ILE A 124 6.38 15.45 -12.78
CA ILE A 124 6.09 16.04 -11.47
C ILE A 124 7.15 15.52 -10.47
N PRO A 125 8.03 16.38 -9.95
CA PRO A 125 9.10 15.93 -9.06
C PRO A 125 8.49 15.37 -7.77
N THR A 126 9.06 14.28 -7.27
CA THR A 126 8.69 13.71 -5.98
C THR A 126 9.96 13.33 -5.26
N ALA A 127 10.11 13.82 -4.04
CA ALA A 127 11.20 13.45 -3.17
C ALA A 127 10.74 12.48 -2.08
N MET A 128 11.69 11.76 -1.52
CA MET A 128 11.49 10.77 -0.48
C MET A 128 12.53 10.97 0.61
N LEU A 129 12.06 10.86 1.85
CA LEU A 129 12.88 10.89 3.04
C LEU A 129 12.61 9.60 3.80
N MET A 130 13.64 8.81 4.07
CA MET A 130 13.58 7.63 4.94
C MET A 130 14.43 7.88 6.17
N PHE A 131 13.92 7.55 7.35
CA PHE A 131 14.63 7.80 8.60
C PHE A 131 14.30 6.77 9.68
N ASP A 132 15.18 6.69 10.67
CA ASP A 132 15.12 5.69 11.73
C ASP A 132 15.62 6.25 13.07
N LEU A 133 15.07 5.74 14.18
CA LEU A 133 15.51 6.09 15.53
C LEU A 133 16.84 5.41 15.87
N ASP A 134 17.87 6.24 16.04
CA ASP A 134 19.14 5.77 16.53
C ASP A 134 19.03 5.30 17.99
N ASN A 135 19.62 4.14 18.27
CA ASN A 135 19.79 3.58 19.61
C ASN A 135 18.48 3.19 20.31
N LEU A 136 17.38 3.01 19.58
CA LEU A 136 16.09 2.62 20.18
C LEU A 136 16.19 1.35 21.02
N LYS A 137 16.94 0.34 20.54
CA LYS A 137 17.16 -0.90 21.29
C LYS A 137 17.79 -0.65 22.66
N VAL A 138 18.85 0.17 22.73
CA VAL A 138 19.54 0.50 24.00
C VAL A 138 18.57 1.19 24.98
N ILE A 139 17.72 2.07 24.45
CA ILE A 139 16.72 2.78 25.25
C ILE A 139 15.64 1.80 25.74
N ASN A 140 15.14 0.92 24.88
CA ASN A 140 14.17 -0.11 25.26
C ASN A 140 14.73 -1.06 26.31
N ASP A 141 15.97 -1.50 26.15
CA ASP A 141 16.63 -2.41 27.10
C ASP A 141 16.84 -1.75 28.47
N SER A 142 16.99 -0.41 28.50
CA SER A 142 17.24 0.36 29.73
C SER A 142 15.97 0.89 30.42
N LEU A 143 14.99 1.37 29.64
CA LEU A 143 13.80 2.08 30.12
C LEU A 143 12.49 1.33 29.83
N GLY A 144 12.57 0.19 29.12
CA GLY A 144 11.43 -0.62 28.73
C GLY A 144 10.77 -0.17 27.42
N HIS A 145 10.01 -1.08 26.80
CA HIS A 145 9.34 -0.85 25.52
C HIS A 145 8.36 0.34 25.51
N LEU A 146 7.73 0.65 26.65
CA LEU A 146 6.85 1.83 26.76
C LEU A 146 7.61 3.14 26.52
N ALA A 147 8.91 3.21 26.82
CA ALA A 147 9.73 4.37 26.52
C ALA A 147 10.03 4.46 25.01
N GLY A 148 10.29 3.33 24.36
CA GLY A 148 10.44 3.27 22.90
C GLY A 148 9.16 3.64 22.15
N ASP A 149 8.01 3.18 22.61
CA ASP A 149 6.72 3.54 22.03
C ASP A 149 6.49 5.07 22.09
N LYS A 150 6.84 5.69 23.22
CA LYS A 150 6.79 7.16 23.37
C LYS A 150 7.74 7.88 22.41
N LEU A 151 8.94 7.35 22.18
CA LEU A 151 9.88 7.92 21.21
C LEU A 151 9.30 7.89 19.79
N ILE A 152 8.79 6.74 19.38
CA ILE A 152 8.17 6.53 18.07
C ILE A 152 6.96 7.46 17.89
N GLN A 153 6.11 7.58 18.91
CA GLN A 153 4.98 8.53 18.92
C GLN A 153 5.43 9.98 18.84
N THR A 154 6.52 10.35 19.52
CA THR A 154 7.07 11.71 19.51
C THR A 154 7.53 12.10 18.11
N LEU A 155 8.20 11.19 17.38
CA LEU A 155 8.57 11.42 16.00
C LEU A 155 7.35 11.60 15.10
N ALA A 156 6.34 10.75 15.25
CA ALA A 156 5.11 10.85 14.48
C ALA A 156 4.39 12.19 14.66
N ILE A 157 4.22 12.64 15.91
CA ILE A 157 3.63 13.95 16.22
C ILE A 157 4.45 15.08 15.59
N THR A 158 5.77 14.98 15.66
CA THR A 158 6.68 15.98 15.07
C THR A 158 6.54 16.03 13.55
N CYS A 159 6.43 14.87 12.87
CA CYS A 159 6.14 14.80 11.44
C CYS A 159 4.80 15.48 11.11
N SER A 160 3.72 15.12 11.81
CA SER A 160 2.39 15.68 11.56
C SER A 160 2.33 17.20 11.75
N ALA A 161 3.15 17.77 12.63
CA ALA A 161 3.22 19.22 12.86
C ALA A 161 4.01 19.98 11.78
N GLU A 162 4.98 19.33 11.13
CA GLU A 162 5.94 19.97 10.22
C GLU A 162 5.62 19.75 8.74
N LEU A 163 4.81 18.74 8.42
CA LEU A 163 4.50 18.33 7.06
C LEU A 163 3.27 19.04 6.48
N ARG A 164 3.25 19.16 5.14
CA ARG A 164 2.14 19.75 4.40
C ARG A 164 1.03 18.71 4.23
N THR A 165 -0.18 19.15 3.89
CA THR A 165 -1.33 18.27 3.65
C THR A 165 -1.09 17.20 2.58
N ASN A 166 -0.25 17.51 1.58
CA ASN A 166 0.05 16.57 0.49
C ASN A 166 1.26 15.66 0.77
N ASP A 167 1.99 15.88 1.87
CA ASP A 167 3.10 15.01 2.23
C ASP A 167 2.56 13.75 2.90
N ILE A 168 3.16 12.60 2.59
CA ILE A 168 2.68 11.29 3.07
C ILE A 168 3.69 10.76 4.07
N ALA A 169 3.40 10.93 5.37
CA ALA A 169 4.18 10.34 6.44
C ALA A 169 3.69 8.95 6.79
N CYS A 170 4.62 8.00 6.83
CA CYS A 170 4.35 6.59 7.04
C CYS A 170 5.32 6.01 8.08
N ARG A 171 4.81 5.16 8.98
CA ARG A 171 5.65 4.22 9.72
C ARG A 171 5.83 2.96 8.87
N PHE A 172 7.03 2.77 8.36
CA PHE A 172 7.33 1.70 7.40
C PHE A 172 7.45 0.33 8.08
N GLY A 173 7.99 0.30 9.30
CA GLY A 173 8.05 -0.88 10.15
C GLY A 173 9.00 -0.67 11.32
N GLY A 174 8.69 -1.22 12.51
CA GLY A 174 9.55 -1.05 13.68
C GLY A 174 9.73 0.44 14.04
N ASP A 175 10.95 0.93 13.91
CA ASP A 175 11.39 2.31 14.11
C ASP A 175 11.68 3.09 12.82
N GLU A 176 11.41 2.48 11.68
CA GLU A 176 11.62 3.07 10.36
C GLU A 176 10.40 3.86 9.90
N PHE A 177 10.66 5.04 9.37
CA PHE A 177 9.67 5.95 8.83
C PHE A 177 10.05 6.36 7.41
N VAL A 178 9.03 6.61 6.59
CA VAL A 178 9.19 7.14 5.24
C VAL A 178 8.23 8.31 5.06
N ILE A 179 8.72 9.38 4.45
CA ILE A 179 7.93 10.52 4.03
C ILE A 179 8.08 10.66 2.51
N ALA A 180 6.97 10.52 1.78
CA ALA A 180 6.91 10.94 0.38
C ALA A 180 6.49 12.41 0.31
N MET A 181 7.19 13.20 -0.50
CA MET A 181 7.01 14.64 -0.63
C MET A 181 6.76 14.98 -2.10
N PRO A 182 5.51 14.88 -2.56
CA PRO A 182 5.14 15.24 -3.92
C PRO A 182 5.41 16.72 -4.19
N ALA A 183 5.74 17.02 -5.45
CA ALA A 183 6.04 18.34 -5.95
C ALA A 183 7.21 19.05 -5.21
N LEU A 184 8.15 18.29 -4.64
CA LEU A 184 9.43 18.80 -4.17
C LEU A 184 10.58 18.25 -5.00
N ASP A 185 11.52 19.14 -5.32
CA ASP A 185 12.84 18.74 -5.79
C ASP A 185 13.79 18.36 -4.63
N GLN A 186 15.00 17.92 -4.98
CA GLN A 186 16.01 17.48 -4.02
C GLN A 186 16.41 18.58 -3.01
N GLU A 187 16.51 19.83 -3.46
CA GLU A 187 16.95 20.92 -2.59
C GLU A 187 15.86 21.26 -1.56
N GLN A 188 14.61 21.37 -2.01
CA GLN A 188 13.46 21.61 -1.16
C GLN A 188 13.24 20.47 -0.17
N ALA A 189 13.40 19.22 -0.62
CA ALA A 189 13.33 18.04 0.24
C ALA A 189 14.42 18.04 1.31
N LEU A 190 15.66 18.41 0.94
CA LEU A 190 16.76 18.51 1.90
C LEU A 190 16.53 19.64 2.93
N GLN A 191 15.92 20.75 2.54
CA GLN A 191 15.54 21.82 3.47
C GLN A 191 14.49 21.34 4.48
N LEU A 192 13.46 20.63 4.02
CA LEU A 192 12.45 20.03 4.90
C LEU A 192 13.07 18.97 5.82
N ALA A 193 13.94 18.11 5.30
CA ALA A 193 14.66 17.13 6.10
C ALA A 193 15.52 17.78 7.20
N LYS A 194 16.24 18.87 6.90
CA LYS A 194 16.99 19.65 7.89
C LYS A 194 16.10 20.24 8.97
N ARG A 195 14.93 20.77 8.60
CA ARG A 195 13.95 21.29 9.55
C ARG A 195 13.43 20.19 10.47
N LEU A 196 12.99 19.06 9.91
CA LEU A 196 12.55 17.88 10.66
C LEU A 196 13.64 17.36 11.60
N HIS A 197 14.87 17.22 11.11
CA HIS A 197 16.00 16.77 11.92
C HIS A 197 16.24 17.65 13.15
N GLN A 198 16.19 18.97 12.98
CA GLN A 198 16.33 19.92 14.08
C GLN A 198 15.18 19.77 15.10
N ARG A 199 13.95 19.61 14.62
CA ARG A 199 12.78 19.36 15.48
C ARG A 199 12.86 18.04 16.22
N PHE A 200 13.37 16.99 15.59
CA PHE A 200 13.60 15.71 16.25
C PHE A 200 14.65 15.84 17.36
N ILE A 201 15.75 16.55 17.13
CA ILE A 201 16.75 16.82 18.19
C ILE A 201 16.10 17.49 19.40
N GLU A 202 15.26 18.50 19.16
CA GLU A 202 14.54 19.22 20.22
C GLU A 202 13.57 18.29 20.96
N ALA A 203 12.72 17.57 20.22
CA ALA A 203 11.67 16.70 20.77
C ALA A 203 12.23 15.47 21.51
N LEU A 204 13.41 14.99 21.11
CA LEU A 204 14.07 13.83 21.70
C LEU A 204 15.05 14.19 22.82
N SER A 205 15.25 15.49 23.11
CA SER A 205 16.29 15.96 24.02
C SER A 205 16.20 15.40 25.44
N ASP A 206 14.99 15.11 25.92
CA ASP A 206 14.72 14.54 27.24
C ASP A 206 14.89 13.01 27.30
N PHE A 207 15.13 12.35 26.17
CA PHE A 207 15.25 10.90 26.09
C PHE A 207 16.72 10.46 26.01
N ALA A 208 17.27 10.08 27.15
CA ALA A 208 18.59 9.49 27.26
C ALA A 208 18.56 8.28 28.21
N ALA A 209 19.32 7.24 27.88
CA ALA A 209 19.51 6.07 28.71
C ALA A 209 20.97 5.60 28.64
N ALA A 210 21.57 5.29 29.78
CA ALA A 210 22.96 4.83 29.87
C ALA A 210 23.95 5.72 29.07
N ASP A 211 23.90 7.03 29.28
CA ASP A 211 24.66 8.06 28.57
C ASP A 211 24.48 8.10 27.04
N THR A 212 23.50 7.35 26.53
CA THR A 212 23.16 7.28 25.11
C THR A 212 21.88 8.07 24.85
N LYS A 213 21.95 9.04 23.93
CA LYS A 213 20.80 9.84 23.51
C LYS A 213 20.04 9.18 22.36
N ALA A 214 18.72 9.39 22.34
CA ALA A 214 17.91 9.13 21.15
C ALA A 214 18.24 10.18 20.09
N THR A 215 18.54 9.75 18.87
CA THR A 215 18.75 10.63 17.71
C THR A 215 18.08 10.04 16.48
N VAL A 216 18.13 10.73 15.35
CA VAL A 216 17.55 10.24 14.08
C VAL A 216 18.60 10.31 12.98
N SER A 217 18.71 9.23 12.21
CA SER A 217 19.47 9.20 10.97
C SER A 217 18.51 9.26 9.79
N MET A 218 18.86 9.97 8.71
CA MET A 218 17.96 10.29 7.61
C MET A 218 18.66 10.12 6.25
N GLY A 219 17.98 9.47 5.31
CA GLY A 219 18.33 9.38 3.90
C GLY A 219 17.33 10.16 3.04
N VAL A 220 17.81 11.10 2.22
CA VAL A 220 16.96 11.95 1.34
C VAL A 220 17.31 11.67 -0.11
N VAL A 221 16.30 11.39 -0.92
CA VAL A 221 16.46 11.14 -2.35
C VAL A 221 15.31 11.76 -3.15
N SER A 222 15.54 12.05 -4.43
CA SER A 222 14.49 12.42 -5.38
C SER A 222 14.28 11.33 -6.40
N MET A 223 13.05 11.19 -6.90
CA MET A 223 12.77 10.38 -8.07
C MET A 223 13.61 10.88 -9.25
N SER A 224 14.17 9.93 -10.00
CA SER A 224 15.11 10.16 -11.09
C SER A 224 14.63 9.42 -12.33
N VAL A 225 14.98 9.95 -13.51
CA VAL A 225 14.72 9.28 -14.80
C VAL A 225 15.46 7.94 -14.94
N ALA A 226 16.44 7.66 -14.08
CA ALA A 226 17.14 6.39 -14.02
C ALA A 226 16.37 5.32 -13.22
N ASP A 227 15.38 5.71 -12.41
CA ASP A 227 14.55 4.77 -11.67
C ASP A 227 13.56 4.09 -12.63
N THR A 228 13.42 2.77 -12.52
CA THR A 228 12.48 1.97 -13.32
C THR A 228 11.17 1.71 -12.59
N THR A 229 11.19 1.78 -11.26
CA THR A 229 10.04 1.61 -10.37
C THR A 229 10.23 2.42 -9.08
N TYR A 230 9.14 2.63 -8.33
CA TYR A 230 9.19 3.25 -7.00
C TYR A 230 10.09 2.49 -6.01
N LEU A 231 10.30 1.18 -6.23
CA LEU A 231 11.20 0.36 -5.40
C LEU A 231 12.67 0.80 -5.52
N ASP A 232 13.08 1.30 -6.68
CA ASP A 232 14.46 1.80 -6.87
C ASP A 232 14.69 3.05 -6.02
N VAL A 233 13.68 3.91 -5.94
CA VAL A 233 13.69 5.13 -5.10
C VAL A 233 13.79 4.76 -3.62
N LEU A 234 12.96 3.79 -3.16
CA LEU A 234 13.03 3.26 -1.80
C LEU A 234 14.41 2.67 -1.48
N HIS A 235 14.98 1.92 -2.41
CA HIS A 235 16.31 1.33 -2.22
C HIS A 235 17.41 2.38 -2.11
N ARG A 236 17.34 3.47 -2.89
CA ARG A 236 18.27 4.60 -2.76
C ARG A 236 18.09 5.34 -1.44
N ALA A 237 16.85 5.53 -0.98
CA ALA A 237 16.56 6.16 0.30
C ALA A 237 17.12 5.33 1.48
N ASP A 238 16.92 4.02 1.45
CA ASP A 238 17.48 3.06 2.41
C ASP A 238 19.02 3.08 2.39
N THR A 239 19.63 3.09 1.20
CA THR A 239 21.09 3.18 1.06
C THR A 239 21.63 4.49 1.66
N ALA A 240 20.96 5.61 1.44
CA ALA A 240 21.34 6.90 2.03
C ALA A 240 21.19 6.88 3.57
N LEU A 241 20.10 6.29 4.09
CA LEU A 241 19.90 6.11 5.53
C LEU A 241 20.98 5.23 6.15
N TYR A 242 21.32 4.12 5.50
CA TYR A 242 22.40 3.22 5.92
C TYR A 242 23.74 3.98 5.98
N GLN A 243 24.05 4.80 4.98
CA GLN A 243 25.23 5.66 5.00
C GLN A 243 25.20 6.66 6.16
N ALA A 244 24.05 7.28 6.46
CA ALA A 244 23.90 8.17 7.60
C ALA A 244 24.23 7.48 8.93
N LYS A 245 23.72 6.25 9.13
CA LYS A 245 24.03 5.42 10.31
C LYS A 245 25.52 5.08 10.39
N HIS A 246 26.14 4.67 9.28
CA HIS A 246 27.55 4.29 9.23
C HIS A 246 28.52 5.45 9.43
N GLN A 247 28.15 6.66 9.05
CA GLN A 247 28.99 7.85 9.22
C GLN A 247 28.93 8.42 10.65
N GLY A 248 28.25 7.77 11.58
CA GLY A 248 28.19 8.16 12.99
C GLY A 248 26.84 8.66 13.47
N LYS A 249 25.75 8.30 12.77
CA LYS A 249 24.36 8.58 13.17
C LYS A 249 24.02 10.07 13.27
N ASN A 250 22.80 10.41 13.73
CA ASN A 250 22.33 11.77 14.00
C ASN A 250 22.61 12.75 12.84
N ARG A 251 22.28 12.34 11.61
CA ARG A 251 22.64 13.10 10.41
C ARG A 251 21.73 12.78 9.24
N ILE A 252 21.88 13.64 8.23
CA ILE A 252 21.20 13.52 6.94
C ILE A 252 22.24 13.20 5.89
N VAL A 253 21.95 12.20 5.05
CA VAL A 253 22.67 11.93 3.81
C VAL A 253 21.70 12.08 2.66
N SER A 254 22.10 12.80 1.62
CA SER A 254 21.31 12.97 0.39
C SER A 254 21.98 12.25 -0.77
N ALA A 255 21.20 11.55 -1.60
CA ALA A 255 21.67 10.86 -2.80
C ALA A 255 20.76 11.12 -4.01
#